data_AF-Q7US18-F1
#
_entry.id   AF-Q7US18-F1
#
_cell.length_a   1.000
_cell.length_b   1.000
_cell.length_c   1.000
_cell.angle_alpha   90.00
_cell.angle_beta   90.00
_cell.angle_gamma   90.00
#
_symmetry.space_group_name_H-M   'P 1'
#
loop_
_entity.id
_entity.type
_entity.pdbx_description
1 polymer ?
#
loop_
_entity_poly.entity_id
_entity_poly.type
_entity_poly.pdbx_seq_one_letter_code
_entity_poly.pdbx_strand_id
1 'polypeptide(L)'
;MIQLSRKASLAWLSALLIFAVDASLPANTAGSEIEFAGDGTGQAADGKAASPETQASGTNRTPIVALGVPKKSNAKKKPRVLVTSDGEIDDQCSLVRFLLYANEWDIEGIITSSSQYHAHGHRWPGDDWVQPFLAAYSKVYPNLVQHDPEYPTTEFLQSRTLLGNVRTEGEMDEITPGSQHIVKVLLDETDDRPIWIQAWGGTNTIARALKTIELDHPDKMESVANKIRFYFIWEQDTTYQSYIRPHWGKYNIPTIISDQFIAIFYRWKKYLPDKQQSFLAGSWMQPNILKDHGPLCALYPAHTGDDKGFDAGDFRSEGDSPAFLHTIPVGLRSMESPGWGGWGGRYVKVRENTWLDPVADPNYSYPEGRWYGNSAWGRSRLRENRTNDPELTQYVKPIWRWTEAMQNDFASRADWCVKSFAEANHPPEVKLAMPLDLQVQAGKEVSLSAHGSSDPDGNQLSYRWWHYQEAGTFPHTIQIRDAAQQDASFSVPESARQGETIHLICEVTDNGTPALTRYQRVVIQVK
;
A
#
# COMPACT_ATOMS: atom_id res chain seq x y z
N MET A 1 -26.53 61.58 -25.74
CA MET A 1 -26.28 60.64 -26.86
C MET A 1 -26.52 59.22 -26.34
N ILE A 2 -27.61 58.61 -26.83
CA ILE A 2 -27.89 57.18 -27.00
C ILE A 2 -28.07 56.31 -25.71
N GLN A 3 -29.35 56.06 -25.39
CA GLN A 3 -29.87 54.85 -24.74
C GLN A 3 -29.80 53.63 -25.68
N LEU A 4 -29.80 52.40 -25.14
CA LEU A 4 -30.54 51.20 -25.61
C LEU A 4 -30.31 50.08 -24.56
N SER A 5 -31.30 49.52 -23.81
CA SER A 5 -32.41 48.60 -24.17
C SER A 5 -31.91 47.29 -24.83
N ARG A 6 -32.49 46.09 -24.74
CA ARG A 6 -33.57 45.40 -24.01
C ARG A 6 -33.49 43.91 -24.48
N LYS A 7 -34.32 43.04 -23.88
CA LYS A 7 -34.53 41.60 -24.14
C LYS A 7 -35.05 41.22 -25.55
N ALA A 8 -35.06 39.89 -25.78
CA ALA A 8 -35.83 39.01 -26.72
C ALA A 8 -35.01 38.50 -27.94
N SER A 9 -34.73 37.20 -28.10
CA SER A 9 -35.59 36.02 -28.38
C SER A 9 -36.22 36.00 -29.77
N LEU A 10 -35.80 35.06 -30.65
CA LEU A 10 -36.60 34.19 -31.54
C LEU A 10 -35.66 33.33 -32.43
N ALA A 11 -35.76 31.98 -32.36
CA ALA A 11 -36.25 31.05 -33.40
C ALA A 11 -35.23 30.76 -34.55
N TRP A 12 -34.89 29.52 -34.91
CA TRP A 12 -35.75 28.51 -35.55
C TRP A 12 -35.14 27.08 -35.49
N LEU A 13 -36.04 26.09 -35.31
CA LEU A 13 -36.25 24.75 -35.91
C LEU A 13 -35.12 24.02 -36.67
N SER A 14 -35.07 22.69 -36.87
CA SER A 14 -35.74 21.46 -36.40
C SER A 14 -35.23 20.35 -37.35
N ALA A 15 -34.87 19.16 -36.86
CA ALA A 15 -35.02 17.91 -37.61
C ALA A 15 -34.94 16.70 -36.66
N LEU A 16 -36.11 16.17 -36.38
CA LEU A 16 -36.36 14.84 -35.83
C LEU A 16 -36.14 13.81 -36.94
N LEU A 17 -35.48 12.69 -36.66
CA LEU A 17 -35.83 11.44 -37.34
C LEU A 17 -35.80 10.27 -36.34
N ILE A 18 -36.98 9.67 -36.25
CA ILE A 18 -37.37 8.49 -35.48
C ILE A 18 -36.98 7.26 -36.29
N PHE A 19 -36.40 6.24 -35.64
CA PHE A 19 -36.75 4.85 -35.94
C PHE A 19 -36.79 4.06 -34.63
N ALA A 20 -37.94 3.43 -34.41
CA ALA A 20 -38.24 2.54 -33.30
C ALA A 20 -38.12 1.09 -33.78
N VAL A 21 -37.62 0.25 -32.88
CA VAL A 21 -37.97 -1.17 -32.63
C VAL A 21 -37.91 -2.13 -33.82
N ASP A 22 -36.97 -3.08 -33.73
CA ASP A 22 -37.37 -4.48 -33.89
C ASP A 22 -36.63 -5.36 -32.88
N ALA A 23 -37.41 -6.03 -32.05
CA ALA A 23 -36.96 -6.98 -31.04
C ALA A 23 -37.51 -8.35 -31.46
N SER A 24 -36.60 -9.25 -31.84
CA SER A 24 -36.93 -10.65 -32.10
C SER A 24 -35.86 -11.55 -31.48
N LEU A 25 -36.14 -11.99 -30.26
CA LEU A 25 -35.54 -13.18 -29.65
C LEU A 25 -36.39 -14.40 -30.03
N PRO A 26 -35.81 -15.51 -30.49
CA PRO A 26 -36.43 -16.81 -30.33
C PRO A 26 -35.92 -17.47 -29.05
N ALA A 27 -36.88 -17.85 -28.22
CA ALA A 27 -36.72 -18.86 -27.19
C ALA A 27 -36.31 -20.20 -27.83
N ASN A 28 -35.39 -20.92 -27.20
CA ASN A 28 -35.27 -22.35 -27.40
C ASN A 28 -35.09 -23.06 -26.06
N THR A 29 -36.16 -23.76 -25.70
CA THR A 29 -36.27 -24.77 -24.65
C THR A 29 -35.80 -26.13 -25.19
N ALA A 30 -34.85 -26.74 -24.50
CA ALA A 30 -34.65 -28.19 -24.36
C ALA A 30 -33.61 -28.35 -23.22
N GLY A 31 -33.83 -29.07 -22.13
CA GLY A 31 -34.58 -30.31 -21.98
C GLY A 31 -33.60 -31.48 -22.03
N SER A 32 -33.01 -31.82 -20.88
CA SER A 32 -32.50 -33.17 -20.61
C SER A 32 -32.28 -33.36 -19.11
N GLU A 33 -33.25 -34.05 -18.50
CA GLU A 33 -33.13 -34.83 -17.27
C GLU A 33 -31.97 -35.82 -17.39
N ILE A 34 -31.19 -36.05 -16.33
CA ILE A 34 -30.78 -37.40 -15.91
C ILE A 34 -30.79 -37.46 -14.38
N GLU A 35 -31.27 -38.61 -13.92
CA GLU A 35 -31.76 -39.01 -12.61
C GLU A 35 -30.74 -39.08 -11.47
N PHE A 36 -31.31 -38.99 -10.27
CA PHE A 36 -30.79 -39.49 -9.01
C PHE A 36 -30.88 -41.03 -8.93
N ALA A 37 -29.80 -41.66 -8.48
CA ALA A 37 -29.76 -42.89 -7.68
C ALA A 37 -28.31 -43.01 -7.15
N GLY A 38 -27.97 -43.43 -5.94
CA GLY A 38 -28.71 -44.01 -4.81
C GLY A 38 -27.64 -44.63 -3.89
N ASP A 39 -27.86 -44.48 -2.57
CA ASP A 39 -27.44 -45.31 -1.44
C ASP A 39 -26.04 -45.93 -1.29
N GLY A 40 -25.52 -45.84 -0.06
CA GLY A 40 -24.43 -46.73 0.40
C GLY A 40 -23.75 -46.39 1.72
N THR A 41 -24.51 -46.36 2.82
CA THR A 41 -24.17 -46.86 4.18
C THR A 41 -22.72 -46.84 4.70
N GLY A 42 -22.47 -46.13 5.81
CA GLY A 42 -22.10 -46.75 7.11
C GLY A 42 -20.60 -46.58 7.41
N GLN A 43 -20.07 -46.44 8.63
CA GLN A 43 -20.59 -46.50 9.99
C GLN A 43 -19.47 -45.92 10.89
N ALA A 44 -19.83 -45.21 11.96
CA ALA A 44 -18.90 -44.82 13.03
C ALA A 44 -18.69 -45.99 14.01
N ALA A 45 -17.52 -46.05 14.66
CA ALA A 45 -17.39 -46.42 16.08
C ALA A 45 -15.94 -46.32 16.61
N ASP A 46 -15.88 -45.92 17.87
CA ASP A 46 -14.74 -45.73 18.77
C ASP A 46 -13.91 -47.00 19.08
N GLY A 47 -12.70 -46.79 19.63
CA GLY A 47 -11.97 -47.87 20.30
C GLY A 47 -10.64 -47.45 20.95
N LYS A 48 -10.70 -47.18 22.25
CA LYS A 48 -9.59 -46.88 23.16
C LYS A 48 -8.62 -48.06 23.38
N ALA A 49 -7.36 -47.67 23.64
CA ALA A 49 -6.45 -48.12 24.70
C ALA A 49 -5.48 -49.32 24.52
N ALA A 50 -4.30 -49.05 25.07
CA ALA A 50 -3.41 -49.91 25.87
C ALA A 50 -2.12 -50.43 25.19
N SER A 51 -1.01 -49.98 25.79
CA SER A 51 0.36 -50.47 25.69
C SER A 51 0.49 -51.94 26.12
N PRO A 52 1.60 -52.59 25.73
CA PRO A 52 2.54 -53.01 26.76
C PRO A 52 4.01 -52.85 26.38
N GLU A 53 4.85 -52.61 27.40
CA GLU A 53 6.29 -52.75 27.38
C GLU A 53 6.71 -54.21 27.26
N THR A 54 7.71 -54.54 26.43
CA THR A 54 8.82 -55.43 26.83
C THR A 54 10.03 -55.31 25.88
N GLN A 55 11.21 -55.52 26.47
CA GLN A 55 12.53 -55.22 25.95
C GLN A 55 13.10 -56.22 24.93
N ALA A 56 13.95 -55.66 24.06
CA ALA A 56 15.24 -56.15 23.55
C ALA A 56 15.34 -57.44 22.70
N SER A 57 15.69 -57.27 21.42
CA SER A 57 16.81 -58.01 20.81
C SER A 57 17.42 -57.18 19.67
N GLY A 58 18.75 -57.14 19.62
CA GLY A 58 19.53 -56.28 18.73
C GLY A 58 19.68 -56.85 17.33
N THR A 59 19.59 -55.96 16.33
CA THR A 59 20.21 -56.16 15.02
C THR A 59 20.74 -54.81 14.52
N ASN A 60 22.00 -54.82 14.08
CA ASN A 60 22.71 -53.70 13.46
C ASN A 60 21.88 -53.08 12.33
N ARG A 61 21.53 -51.80 12.46
CA ARG A 61 21.08 -50.96 11.35
C ARG A 61 21.91 -49.68 11.33
N THR A 62 22.48 -49.44 10.16
CA THR A 62 23.17 -48.24 9.68
C THR A 62 22.51 -46.96 10.20
N PRO A 63 23.25 -45.91 10.61
CA PRO A 63 22.65 -44.69 11.12
C PRO A 63 21.84 -44.02 10.01
N ILE A 64 20.52 -44.10 10.14
CA ILE A 64 19.59 -43.24 9.41
C ILE A 64 19.78 -41.86 10.00
N VAL A 65 20.37 -40.96 9.23
CA VAL A 65 20.34 -39.52 9.49
C VAL A 65 18.87 -39.14 9.59
N ALA A 66 18.39 -38.90 10.81
CA ALA A 66 17.14 -38.21 11.01
C ALA A 66 17.33 -36.81 10.42
N LEU A 67 16.83 -36.62 9.19
CA LEU A 67 16.60 -35.30 8.64
C LEU A 67 15.69 -34.60 9.64
N GLY A 68 16.30 -33.76 10.48
CA GLY A 68 15.57 -32.91 11.40
C GLY A 68 14.56 -32.15 10.57
N VAL A 69 13.28 -32.32 10.90
CA VAL A 69 12.23 -31.42 10.44
C VAL A 69 12.78 -30.01 10.62
N PRO A 70 12.86 -29.20 9.54
CA PRO A 70 13.36 -27.85 9.67
C PRO A 70 12.51 -27.19 10.76
N LYS A 71 13.17 -26.70 11.82
CA LYS A 71 12.55 -25.76 12.73
C LYS A 71 11.84 -24.76 11.84
N LYS A 72 10.51 -24.62 11.98
CA LYS A 72 9.75 -23.53 11.37
C LYS A 72 10.61 -22.30 11.57
N SER A 73 11.04 -21.70 10.45
CA SER A 73 11.70 -20.41 10.47
C SER A 73 10.84 -19.51 11.35
N ASN A 74 11.46 -18.53 12.02
CA ASN A 74 10.70 -17.38 12.50
C ASN A 74 10.09 -16.76 11.23
N ALA A 75 8.91 -17.23 10.83
CA ALA A 75 8.21 -16.74 9.66
C ALA A 75 8.04 -15.26 9.92
N LYS A 76 8.68 -14.45 9.07
CA LYS A 76 8.61 -13.00 9.15
C LYS A 76 7.12 -12.66 9.06
N LYS A 77 6.50 -12.29 10.18
CA LYS A 77 5.06 -12.08 10.23
C LYS A 77 4.72 -10.91 9.30
N LYS A 78 3.87 -11.15 8.30
CA LYS A 78 3.45 -10.13 7.34
C LYS A 78 2.70 -8.98 8.05
N PRO A 79 2.81 -7.72 7.61
CA PRO A 79 1.96 -6.66 8.12
C PRO A 79 0.49 -6.95 7.80
N ARG A 80 -0.41 -6.60 8.71
CA ARG A 80 -1.87 -6.71 8.48
C ARG A 80 -2.37 -5.41 7.85
N VAL A 81 -3.14 -5.50 6.77
CA VAL A 81 -3.69 -4.34 6.06
C VAL A 81 -5.19 -4.50 5.85
N LEU A 82 -5.93 -3.40 6.00
CA LEU A 82 -7.34 -3.31 5.62
C LEU A 82 -7.54 -2.02 4.84
N VAL A 83 -8.16 -2.08 3.68
CA VAL A 83 -8.36 -0.94 2.78
C VAL A 83 -9.84 -0.58 2.73
N THR A 84 -10.15 0.72 2.82
CA THR A 84 -11.44 1.29 2.41
C THR A 84 -11.25 2.19 1.19
N SER A 85 -12.01 1.98 0.13
CA SER A 85 -11.80 2.63 -1.18
C SER A 85 -13.12 2.97 -1.86
N ASP A 86 -13.19 4.10 -2.55
CA ASP A 86 -14.37 4.61 -3.25
C ASP A 86 -14.31 4.42 -4.77
N GLY A 87 -13.28 3.72 -5.26
CA GLY A 87 -13.20 3.22 -6.62
C GLY A 87 -13.05 4.31 -7.68
N GLU A 88 -12.43 5.45 -7.34
CA GLU A 88 -11.97 6.42 -8.34
C GLU A 88 -10.98 5.77 -9.31
N ILE A 89 -10.61 6.50 -10.37
CA ILE A 89 -9.69 5.97 -11.37
C ILE A 89 -8.32 5.66 -10.75
N ASP A 90 -7.87 6.42 -9.75
CA ASP A 90 -6.65 6.15 -9.00
C ASP A 90 -6.76 4.98 -8.03
N ASP A 91 -7.92 4.72 -7.43
CA ASP A 91 -8.15 3.48 -6.69
C ASP A 91 -8.02 2.27 -7.61
N GLN A 92 -8.53 2.36 -8.84
CA GLN A 92 -8.43 1.28 -9.84
C GLN A 92 -6.98 1.04 -10.27
N CYS A 93 -6.19 2.10 -10.50
CA CYS A 93 -4.75 1.96 -10.71
C CYS A 93 -4.05 1.33 -9.50
N SER A 94 -4.35 1.85 -8.30
CA SER A 94 -3.75 1.41 -7.04
C SER A 94 -4.09 -0.03 -6.72
N LEU A 95 -5.30 -0.50 -7.06
CA LEU A 95 -5.75 -1.87 -6.84
C LEU A 95 -4.97 -2.87 -7.71
N VAL A 96 -4.64 -2.53 -8.96
CA VAL A 96 -3.77 -3.38 -9.81
C VAL A 96 -2.44 -3.61 -9.10
N ARG A 97 -1.76 -2.54 -8.67
CA ARG A 97 -0.49 -2.66 -7.96
C ARG A 97 -0.66 -3.36 -6.60
N PHE A 98 -1.68 -3.02 -5.82
CA PHE A 98 -1.97 -3.67 -4.53
C PHE A 98 -2.09 -5.20 -4.68
N LEU A 99 -2.85 -5.68 -5.67
CA LEU A 99 -3.01 -7.12 -5.91
C LEU A 99 -1.70 -7.80 -6.34
N LEU A 100 -0.84 -7.11 -7.09
CA LEU A 100 0.51 -7.61 -7.42
C LEU A 100 1.45 -7.66 -6.22
N TYR A 101 1.15 -6.97 -5.13
CA TYR A 101 1.93 -7.00 -3.89
C TYR A 101 1.24 -7.81 -2.78
N ALA A 102 0.16 -8.53 -3.09
CA ALA A 102 -0.66 -9.20 -2.08
C ALA A 102 0.09 -10.28 -1.27
N ASN A 103 1.23 -10.79 -1.75
CA ASN A 103 2.13 -11.68 -1.01
C ASN A 103 2.80 -11.00 0.21
N GLU A 104 2.90 -9.66 0.22
CA GLU A 104 3.60 -8.91 1.26
C GLU A 104 2.79 -8.75 2.55
N TRP A 105 1.48 -9.02 2.51
CA TRP A 105 0.57 -8.69 3.60
C TRP A 105 -0.35 -9.84 3.99
N ASP A 106 -0.85 -9.75 5.23
CA ASP A 106 -2.10 -10.39 5.59
C ASP A 106 -3.24 -9.40 5.31
N ILE A 107 -3.94 -9.59 4.20
CA ILE A 107 -5.04 -8.71 3.78
C ILE A 107 -6.29 -9.07 4.60
N GLU A 108 -6.68 -8.17 5.48
CA GLU A 108 -7.82 -8.35 6.37
C GLU A 108 -9.13 -7.88 5.74
N GLY A 109 -9.10 -6.96 4.77
CA GLY A 109 -10.28 -6.48 4.06
C GLY A 109 -9.95 -5.56 2.89
N ILE A 110 -10.77 -5.64 1.83
CA ILE A 110 -10.84 -4.71 0.71
C ILE A 110 -12.29 -4.21 0.65
N ILE A 111 -12.55 -3.05 1.23
CA ILE A 111 -13.91 -2.61 1.55
C ILE A 111 -14.28 -1.41 0.70
N THR A 112 -15.33 -1.54 -0.09
CA THR A 112 -15.86 -0.41 -0.86
C THR A 112 -16.51 0.60 0.10
N SER A 113 -16.20 1.89 -0.01
CA SER A 113 -16.73 2.99 0.81
C SER A 113 -17.05 4.21 -0.05
N SER A 114 -17.68 5.25 0.51
CA SER A 114 -17.84 6.54 -0.19
C SER A 114 -16.81 7.57 0.24
N SER A 115 -16.68 8.64 -0.54
CA SER A 115 -15.93 9.86 -0.22
C SER A 115 -16.68 11.11 -0.70
N GLN A 116 -16.05 12.28 -0.61
CA GLN A 116 -16.50 13.52 -1.27
C GLN A 116 -16.47 13.44 -2.81
N TYR A 117 -15.79 12.45 -3.40
CA TYR A 117 -15.63 12.31 -4.85
C TYR A 117 -16.54 11.24 -5.43
N HIS A 118 -16.66 10.08 -4.77
CA HIS A 118 -17.50 8.96 -5.20
C HIS A 118 -18.47 8.52 -4.09
N ALA A 119 -19.76 8.43 -4.43
CA ALA A 119 -20.82 7.86 -3.59
C ALA A 119 -22.00 7.43 -4.49
N HIS A 120 -22.97 6.69 -3.96
CA HIS A 120 -24.20 6.37 -4.71
C HIS A 120 -24.85 7.64 -5.28
N GLY A 121 -25.10 7.65 -6.59
CA GLY A 121 -25.62 8.83 -7.31
C GLY A 121 -24.61 9.94 -7.58
N HIS A 122 -23.34 9.78 -7.18
CA HIS A 122 -22.25 10.72 -7.45
C HIS A 122 -21.00 9.99 -7.95
N ARG A 123 -20.86 9.91 -9.30
CA ARG A 123 -19.71 9.30 -9.99
C ARG A 123 -19.39 7.85 -9.59
N TRP A 124 -20.37 7.14 -9.03
CA TRP A 124 -20.20 5.78 -8.52
C TRP A 124 -19.77 4.78 -9.60
N PRO A 125 -18.72 3.97 -9.38
CA PRO A 125 -18.27 2.94 -10.33
C PRO A 125 -19.08 1.64 -10.24
N GLY A 126 -19.93 1.49 -9.23
CA GLY A 126 -20.69 0.27 -8.93
C GLY A 126 -20.23 -0.38 -7.62
N ASP A 127 -21.12 -1.12 -6.96
CA ASP A 127 -20.82 -1.77 -5.67
C ASP A 127 -19.80 -2.91 -5.80
N ASP A 128 -19.70 -3.48 -7.00
CA ASP A 128 -18.88 -4.60 -7.38
C ASP A 128 -17.67 -4.20 -8.26
N TRP A 129 -17.27 -2.93 -8.24
CA TRP A 129 -16.18 -2.40 -9.08
C TRP A 129 -14.84 -3.14 -8.91
N VAL A 130 -14.61 -3.78 -7.77
CA VAL A 130 -13.41 -4.61 -7.48
C VAL A 130 -13.43 -5.96 -8.22
N GLN A 131 -14.60 -6.48 -8.60
CA GLN A 131 -14.76 -7.84 -9.14
C GLN A 131 -14.00 -8.08 -10.46
N PRO A 132 -13.99 -7.16 -11.44
CA PRO A 132 -13.17 -7.32 -12.65
C PRO A 132 -11.68 -7.52 -12.35
N PHE A 133 -11.15 -6.83 -11.33
CA PHE A 133 -9.74 -6.93 -10.93
C PHE A 133 -9.45 -8.28 -10.26
N LEU A 134 -10.34 -8.78 -9.39
CA LEU A 134 -10.18 -10.10 -8.79
C LEU A 134 -10.30 -11.23 -9.82
N ALA A 135 -11.20 -11.08 -10.80
CA ALA A 135 -11.31 -12.03 -11.90
C ALA A 135 -10.05 -12.04 -12.78
N ALA A 136 -9.41 -10.88 -12.98
CA ALA A 136 -8.14 -10.78 -13.68
C ALA A 136 -6.96 -11.34 -12.85
N TYR A 137 -6.93 -11.06 -11.55
CA TYR A 137 -5.97 -11.62 -10.60
C TYR A 137 -6.00 -13.16 -10.61
N SER A 138 -7.20 -13.76 -10.60
CA SER A 138 -7.37 -15.22 -10.68
C SER A 138 -6.66 -15.86 -11.88
N LYS A 139 -6.60 -15.16 -13.01
CA LYS A 139 -5.95 -15.64 -14.24
C LYS A 139 -4.43 -15.58 -14.17
N VAL A 140 -3.86 -14.66 -13.39
CA VAL A 140 -2.39 -14.53 -13.21
C VAL A 140 -1.89 -15.25 -11.96
N TYR A 141 -2.77 -15.56 -11.01
CA TYR A 141 -2.47 -16.24 -9.75
C TYR A 141 -1.61 -17.52 -9.91
N PRO A 142 -1.87 -18.43 -10.87
CA PRO A 142 -1.05 -19.63 -11.05
C PRO A 142 0.42 -19.34 -11.39
N ASN A 143 0.72 -18.18 -11.99
CA ASN A 143 2.09 -17.75 -12.24
C ASN A 143 2.66 -17.05 -11.00
N LEU A 144 1.92 -16.13 -10.39
CA LEU A 144 2.35 -15.40 -9.19
C LEU A 144 2.83 -16.33 -8.06
N VAL A 145 2.12 -17.44 -7.81
CA VAL A 145 2.50 -18.41 -6.75
C VAL A 145 3.77 -19.20 -7.05
N GLN A 146 4.25 -19.21 -8.30
CA GLN A 146 5.55 -19.79 -8.65
C GLN A 146 6.70 -18.88 -8.24
N HIS A 147 6.46 -17.56 -8.15
CA HIS A 147 7.41 -16.55 -7.70
C HIS A 147 7.41 -16.42 -6.17
N ASP A 148 6.22 -16.45 -5.55
CA ASP A 148 6.08 -16.44 -4.09
C ASP A 148 4.82 -17.23 -3.65
N PRO A 149 4.96 -18.33 -2.89
CA PRO A 149 3.80 -19.10 -2.44
C PRO A 149 2.90 -18.35 -1.44
N GLU A 150 3.30 -17.18 -0.94
CA GLU A 150 2.54 -16.37 0.01
C GLU A 150 1.45 -15.50 -0.64
N TYR A 151 1.33 -15.50 -1.98
CA TYR A 151 0.20 -14.85 -2.66
C TYR A 151 -1.14 -15.48 -2.22
N PRO A 152 -2.14 -14.67 -1.83
CA PRO A 152 -3.44 -15.19 -1.39
C PRO A 152 -4.27 -15.71 -2.56
N THR A 153 -4.99 -16.82 -2.35
CA THR A 153 -5.97 -17.33 -3.32
C THR A 153 -7.03 -16.28 -3.68
N THR A 154 -7.60 -16.37 -4.88
CA THR A 154 -8.73 -15.51 -5.29
C THR A 154 -9.93 -15.65 -4.36
N GLU A 155 -10.23 -16.86 -3.89
CA GLU A 155 -11.33 -17.15 -2.97
C GLU A 155 -11.13 -16.43 -1.63
N PHE A 156 -9.90 -16.42 -1.12
CA PHE A 156 -9.55 -15.64 0.07
C PHE A 156 -9.80 -14.15 -0.17
N LEU A 157 -9.29 -13.58 -1.25
CA LEU A 157 -9.49 -12.16 -1.56
C LEU A 157 -10.97 -11.81 -1.71
N GLN A 158 -11.75 -12.62 -2.44
CA GLN A 158 -13.20 -12.44 -2.55
C GLN A 158 -13.89 -12.46 -1.19
N SER A 159 -13.52 -13.37 -0.29
CA SER A 159 -14.07 -13.44 1.07
C SER A 159 -13.74 -12.22 1.94
N ARG A 160 -12.74 -11.43 1.54
CA ARG A 160 -12.31 -10.19 2.19
C ARG A 160 -12.81 -8.93 1.47
N THR A 161 -13.51 -9.08 0.35
CA THR A 161 -14.06 -7.95 -0.42
C THR A 161 -15.52 -7.73 -0.08
N LEU A 162 -15.85 -6.57 0.49
CA LEU A 162 -17.16 -6.29 1.09
C LEU A 162 -17.63 -4.87 0.79
N LEU A 163 -18.96 -4.69 0.76
CA LEU A 163 -19.57 -3.37 0.63
C LEU A 163 -19.67 -2.69 2.00
N GLY A 164 -19.07 -1.51 2.12
CA GLY A 164 -19.15 -0.63 3.27
C GLY A 164 -20.23 0.45 3.11
N ASN A 165 -20.03 1.58 3.78
CA ASN A 165 -20.93 2.72 3.74
C ASN A 165 -20.66 3.56 2.48
N VAL A 166 -21.57 3.48 1.51
CA VAL A 166 -21.40 4.02 0.15
C VAL A 166 -22.45 5.04 -0.27
N ARG A 167 -23.49 5.25 0.55
CA ARG A 167 -24.68 6.01 0.16
C ARG A 167 -24.37 7.47 -0.16
N THR A 168 -23.63 8.15 0.71
CA THR A 168 -23.24 9.57 0.58
C THR A 168 -21.97 9.85 1.37
N GLU A 169 -21.23 10.91 1.05
CA GLU A 169 -20.05 11.37 1.80
C GLU A 169 -20.33 11.38 3.31
N GLY A 170 -19.47 10.69 4.08
CA GLY A 170 -19.51 10.72 5.55
C GLY A 170 -20.68 9.98 6.20
N GLU A 171 -21.49 9.23 5.44
CA GLU A 171 -22.60 8.45 6.00
C GLU A 171 -22.07 7.31 6.89
N MET A 172 -22.51 7.25 8.13
CA MET A 172 -22.09 6.24 9.11
C MET A 172 -23.21 5.83 10.08
N ASP A 173 -24.46 5.91 9.63
CA ASP A 173 -25.62 5.43 10.38
C ASP A 173 -25.89 3.96 10.10
N GLU A 174 -25.78 3.55 8.83
CA GLU A 174 -26.05 2.18 8.40
C GLU A 174 -24.94 1.21 8.83
N ILE A 175 -25.32 0.10 9.46
CA ILE A 175 -24.40 -1.01 9.72
C ILE A 175 -24.32 -1.86 8.46
N THR A 176 -23.18 -1.82 7.80
CA THR A 176 -22.92 -2.49 6.51
C THR A 176 -22.09 -3.77 6.69
N PRO A 177 -22.10 -4.72 5.73
CA PRO A 177 -21.23 -5.90 5.76
C PRO A 177 -19.75 -5.54 5.96
N GLY A 178 -19.27 -4.49 5.27
CA GLY A 178 -17.91 -3.97 5.42
C GLY A 178 -17.64 -3.48 6.84
N SER A 179 -18.54 -2.65 7.42
CA SER A 179 -18.36 -2.17 8.79
C SER A 179 -18.35 -3.30 9.82
N GLN A 180 -19.23 -4.31 9.68
CA GLN A 180 -19.27 -5.47 10.58
C GLN A 180 -18.03 -6.34 10.46
N HIS A 181 -17.47 -6.46 9.27
CA HIS A 181 -16.22 -7.18 9.08
C HIS A 181 -15.04 -6.46 9.72
N ILE A 182 -14.96 -5.13 9.63
CA ILE A 182 -13.97 -4.34 10.39
C ILE A 182 -14.12 -4.59 11.89
N VAL A 183 -15.36 -4.59 12.42
CA VAL A 183 -15.63 -4.92 13.83
C VAL A 183 -15.07 -6.30 14.18
N LYS A 184 -15.38 -7.32 13.37
CA LYS A 184 -14.89 -8.69 13.57
C LYS A 184 -13.36 -8.75 13.59
N VAL A 185 -12.69 -8.13 12.62
CA VAL A 185 -11.22 -8.09 12.52
C VAL A 185 -10.61 -7.41 13.75
N LEU A 186 -11.19 -6.29 14.19
CA LEU A 186 -10.66 -5.52 15.31
C LEU A 186 -10.92 -6.18 16.67
N LEU A 187 -11.98 -6.95 16.82
CA LEU A 187 -12.27 -7.72 18.03
C LEU A 187 -11.56 -9.08 18.07
N ASP A 188 -10.86 -9.49 17.01
CA ASP A 188 -10.06 -10.71 17.02
C ASP A 188 -8.87 -10.58 18.00
N GLU A 189 -8.89 -11.42 19.03
CA GLU A 189 -7.85 -11.51 20.07
C GLU A 189 -6.83 -12.63 19.80
N THR A 190 -6.95 -13.33 18.67
CA THR A 190 -5.99 -14.38 18.29
C THR A 190 -4.72 -13.82 17.64
N ASP A 191 -4.75 -12.55 17.21
CA ASP A 191 -3.62 -11.85 16.61
C ASP A 191 -3.49 -10.39 17.09
N ASP A 192 -2.50 -10.17 17.95
CA ASP A 192 -2.17 -8.86 18.54
C ASP A 192 -1.28 -7.98 17.65
N ARG A 193 -0.91 -8.44 16.44
CA ARG A 193 -0.15 -7.59 15.50
C ARG A 193 -0.95 -6.33 15.18
N PRO A 194 -0.27 -5.17 15.07
CA PRO A 194 -0.90 -3.97 14.56
C PRO A 194 -1.50 -4.19 13.17
N ILE A 195 -2.62 -3.52 12.91
CA ILE A 195 -3.30 -3.49 11.61
C ILE A 195 -3.29 -2.06 11.07
N TRP A 196 -2.84 -1.93 9.82
CA TRP A 196 -2.91 -0.68 9.08
C TRP A 196 -4.26 -0.58 8.36
N ILE A 197 -5.13 0.27 8.89
CA ILE A 197 -6.39 0.63 8.26
C ILE A 197 -6.15 1.83 7.35
N GLN A 198 -6.33 1.62 6.06
CA GLN A 198 -6.01 2.55 5.00
C GLN A 198 -7.30 3.10 4.39
N ALA A 199 -7.49 4.41 4.44
CA ALA A 199 -8.60 5.07 3.74
C ALA A 199 -8.07 5.71 2.46
N TRP A 200 -8.37 5.06 1.34
CA TRP A 200 -8.13 5.58 -0.01
C TRP A 200 -9.20 6.62 -0.33
N GLY A 201 -10.46 6.31 0.00
CA GLY A 201 -11.59 7.26 -0.02
C GLY A 201 -11.90 7.89 1.34
N GLY A 202 -13.19 7.89 1.71
CA GLY A 202 -13.65 8.38 3.01
C GLY A 202 -13.33 7.44 4.18
N THR A 203 -13.49 7.97 5.39
CA THR A 203 -13.29 7.23 6.65
C THR A 203 -14.60 6.70 7.25
N ASN A 204 -15.74 6.93 6.59
CA ASN A 204 -17.07 6.68 7.15
C ASN A 204 -17.35 5.22 7.52
N THR A 205 -16.90 4.25 6.73
CA THR A 205 -17.08 2.83 7.03
C THR A 205 -16.25 2.40 8.25
N ILE A 206 -15.05 2.97 8.38
CA ILE A 206 -14.19 2.81 9.56
C ILE A 206 -14.88 3.43 10.78
N ALA A 207 -15.39 4.65 10.65
CA ALA A 207 -16.08 5.36 11.72
C ALA A 207 -17.32 4.59 12.19
N ARG A 208 -18.12 4.03 11.26
CA ARG A 208 -19.24 3.16 11.58
C ARG A 208 -18.81 1.92 12.36
N ALA A 209 -17.75 1.24 11.94
CA ALA A 209 -17.23 0.06 12.65
C ALA A 209 -16.79 0.41 14.07
N LEU A 210 -16.02 1.49 14.23
CA LEU A 210 -15.62 1.99 15.54
C LEU A 210 -16.82 2.39 16.41
N LYS A 211 -17.86 3.00 15.82
CA LYS A 211 -19.10 3.30 16.54
C LYS A 211 -19.82 2.06 17.03
N THR A 212 -19.81 0.99 16.25
CA THR A 212 -20.36 -0.29 16.69
C THR A 212 -19.56 -0.87 17.86
N ILE A 213 -18.21 -0.82 17.82
CA ILE A 213 -17.38 -1.28 18.95
C ILE A 213 -17.60 -0.41 20.19
N GLU A 214 -17.70 0.90 20.06
CA GLU A 214 -17.95 1.81 21.19
C GLU A 214 -19.29 1.51 21.88
N LEU A 215 -20.33 1.19 21.11
CA LEU A 215 -21.67 0.91 21.64
C LEU A 215 -21.77 -0.50 22.24
N ASP A 216 -21.23 -1.51 21.54
CA ASP A 216 -21.47 -2.91 21.87
C ASP A 216 -20.35 -3.53 22.73
N HIS A 217 -19.13 -2.97 22.65
CA HIS A 217 -17.92 -3.46 23.32
C HIS A 217 -17.08 -2.31 23.94
N PRO A 218 -17.66 -1.44 24.78
CA PRO A 218 -16.94 -0.28 25.34
C PRO A 218 -15.70 -0.66 26.16
N ASP A 219 -15.69 -1.87 26.75
CA ASP A 219 -14.55 -2.42 27.51
C ASP A 219 -13.36 -2.81 26.62
N LYS A 220 -13.58 -2.98 25.31
CA LYS A 220 -12.55 -3.38 24.34
C LYS A 220 -11.96 -2.21 23.57
N MET A 221 -12.45 -0.98 23.75
CA MET A 221 -12.00 0.17 22.96
C MET A 221 -10.48 0.40 23.04
N GLU A 222 -9.89 0.31 24.23
CA GLU A 222 -8.45 0.53 24.41
C GLU A 222 -7.60 -0.56 23.74
N SER A 223 -7.96 -1.84 23.93
CA SER A 223 -7.23 -2.95 23.30
C SER A 223 -7.37 -2.93 21.78
N VAL A 224 -8.56 -2.57 21.26
CA VAL A 224 -8.79 -2.33 19.84
C VAL A 224 -7.93 -1.17 19.33
N ALA A 225 -7.94 -0.02 20.01
CA ALA A 225 -7.18 1.16 19.62
C ALA A 225 -5.67 0.88 19.56
N ASN A 226 -5.14 0.09 20.50
CA ASN A 226 -3.72 -0.28 20.54
C ASN A 226 -3.27 -1.07 19.31
N LYS A 227 -4.17 -1.83 18.66
CA LYS A 227 -3.89 -2.57 17.41
C LYS A 227 -3.95 -1.67 16.18
N ILE A 228 -4.73 -0.60 16.18
CA ILE A 228 -4.99 0.18 14.96
C ILE A 228 -3.81 1.11 14.62
N ARG A 229 -3.48 1.21 13.34
CA ARG A 229 -2.71 2.30 12.75
C ARG A 229 -3.50 2.84 11.56
N PHE A 230 -3.63 4.15 11.44
CA PHE A 230 -4.35 4.78 10.33
C PHE A 230 -3.39 5.35 9.30
N TYR A 231 -3.74 5.15 8.03
CA TYR A 231 -3.14 5.87 6.91
C TYR A 231 -4.25 6.37 5.99
N PHE A 232 -4.43 7.69 5.92
CA PHE A 232 -5.47 8.31 5.10
C PHE A 232 -4.86 9.09 3.94
N ILE A 233 -5.47 8.95 2.77
CA ILE A 233 -5.16 9.74 1.58
C ILE A 233 -6.09 10.94 1.61
N TRP A 234 -5.61 12.01 2.26
CA TRP A 234 -6.47 13.06 2.81
C TRP A 234 -7.59 12.55 3.74
N GLU A 235 -8.24 13.50 4.40
CA GLU A 235 -9.54 13.26 5.01
C GLU A 235 -10.63 13.53 3.97
N GLN A 236 -11.04 12.51 3.22
CA GLN A 236 -11.97 12.68 2.10
C GLN A 236 -13.45 12.69 2.47
N ASP A 237 -13.76 12.49 3.75
CA ASP A 237 -15.03 12.86 4.36
C ASP A 237 -14.81 13.54 5.71
N THR A 238 -15.88 13.79 6.46
CA THR A 238 -15.81 14.49 7.75
C THR A 238 -15.66 13.57 8.96
N THR A 239 -15.81 12.25 8.80
CA THR A 239 -16.03 11.32 9.93
C THR A 239 -14.81 11.10 10.80
N TYR A 240 -13.59 11.31 10.28
CA TYR A 240 -12.41 11.39 11.14
C TYR A 240 -12.52 12.55 12.15
N GLN A 241 -12.91 13.75 11.69
CA GLN A 241 -13.03 14.92 12.57
C GLN A 241 -14.30 14.91 13.43
N SER A 242 -15.43 14.48 12.87
CA SER A 242 -16.72 14.55 13.55
C SER A 242 -16.95 13.38 14.51
N TYR A 243 -16.25 12.25 14.33
CA TYR A 243 -16.46 11.05 15.12
C TYR A 243 -15.18 10.39 15.63
N ILE A 244 -14.29 9.92 14.75
CA ILE A 244 -13.14 9.08 15.17
C ILE A 244 -12.25 9.84 16.14
N ARG A 245 -11.82 11.05 15.80
CA ARG A 245 -10.90 11.83 16.63
C ARG A 245 -11.51 12.22 17.99
N PRO A 246 -12.74 12.77 18.09
CA PRO A 246 -13.35 13.09 19.39
C PRO A 246 -13.58 11.89 20.32
N HIS A 247 -13.88 10.70 19.78
CA HIS A 247 -14.24 9.52 20.59
C HIS A 247 -13.05 8.59 20.87
N TRP A 248 -12.13 8.44 19.91
CA TRP A 248 -11.03 7.48 19.94
C TRP A 248 -9.65 8.13 20.08
N GLY A 249 -9.53 9.45 19.88
CA GLY A 249 -8.25 10.18 19.92
C GLY A 249 -7.52 10.06 21.27
N LYS A 250 -8.26 9.88 22.36
CA LYS A 250 -7.71 9.65 23.71
C LYS A 250 -6.78 8.43 23.82
N TYR A 251 -6.89 7.46 22.90
CA TYR A 251 -6.04 6.27 22.86
C TYR A 251 -4.77 6.45 22.01
N ASN A 252 -4.52 7.64 21.47
CA ASN A 252 -3.29 7.99 20.75
C ASN A 252 -2.95 7.04 19.56
N ILE A 253 -3.98 6.60 18.82
CA ILE A 253 -3.85 5.74 17.63
C ILE A 253 -3.00 6.48 16.59
N PRO A 254 -1.82 5.98 16.18
CA PRO A 254 -1.02 6.66 15.15
C PRO A 254 -1.81 6.86 13.85
N THR A 255 -1.95 8.13 13.43
CA THR A 255 -2.70 8.51 12.22
C THR A 255 -1.82 9.29 11.27
N ILE A 256 -1.56 8.73 10.09
CA ILE A 256 -0.94 9.44 8.97
C ILE A 256 -2.06 9.99 8.09
N ILE A 257 -1.98 11.26 7.71
CA ILE A 257 -2.86 11.85 6.68
C ILE A 257 -1.97 12.47 5.62
N SER A 258 -1.89 11.81 4.48
CA SER A 258 -0.93 12.09 3.42
C SER A 258 -1.48 13.09 2.42
N ASP A 259 -0.66 14.07 2.03
CA ASP A 259 -0.82 14.97 0.87
C ASP A 259 0.37 14.82 -0.10
N GLN A 260 1.49 14.25 0.35
CA GLN A 260 2.65 13.91 -0.48
C GLN A 260 2.33 12.92 -1.61
N PHE A 261 1.19 12.22 -1.55
CA PHE A 261 0.72 11.38 -2.64
C PHE A 261 0.62 12.10 -3.99
N ILE A 262 0.59 13.45 -3.97
CA ILE A 262 0.78 14.29 -5.15
C ILE A 262 1.96 13.79 -6.00
N ALA A 263 3.03 13.26 -5.42
CA ALA A 263 4.15 12.63 -6.14
C ALA A 263 3.73 11.62 -7.23
N ILE A 264 2.64 10.88 -7.03
CA ILE A 264 2.11 9.86 -7.95
C ILE A 264 0.65 10.13 -8.34
N PHE A 265 0.26 11.40 -8.35
CA PHE A 265 -1.07 11.89 -8.74
C PHE A 265 -1.14 12.27 -10.24
N TYR A 266 -2.36 12.52 -10.76
CA TYR A 266 -2.70 12.87 -12.16
C TYR A 266 -1.91 14.00 -12.85
N ARG A 267 -0.99 14.69 -12.16
CA ARG A 267 -0.28 15.87 -12.67
C ARG A 267 1.24 15.75 -12.54
N TRP A 268 1.77 14.54 -12.43
CA TRP A 268 3.17 14.27 -12.13
C TRP A 268 4.19 15.01 -13.03
N LYS A 269 3.87 15.24 -14.32
CA LYS A 269 4.72 16.05 -15.25
C LYS A 269 5.00 17.48 -14.78
N LYS A 270 4.20 18.04 -13.86
CA LYS A 270 4.33 19.43 -13.41
C LYS A 270 5.39 19.66 -12.33
N TYR A 271 5.72 18.66 -11.54
CA TYR A 271 6.51 18.84 -10.31
C TYR A 271 7.54 17.75 -10.06
N LEU A 272 7.45 16.60 -10.75
CA LEU A 272 8.50 15.60 -10.65
C LEU A 272 9.74 16.00 -11.48
N PRO A 273 10.95 15.68 -11.03
CA PRO A 273 12.14 15.86 -11.86
C PRO A 273 12.11 14.92 -13.07
N ASP A 274 12.79 15.30 -14.16
CA ASP A 274 12.77 14.59 -15.46
C ASP A 274 13.13 13.10 -15.35
N LYS A 275 14.09 12.75 -14.49
CA LYS A 275 14.47 11.36 -14.24
C LYS A 275 13.29 10.54 -13.71
N GLN A 276 12.49 11.09 -12.79
CA GLN A 276 11.34 10.37 -12.24
C GLN A 276 10.21 10.30 -13.25
N GLN A 277 10.01 11.37 -14.02
CA GLN A 277 9.03 11.41 -15.11
C GLN A 277 9.24 10.30 -16.13
N SER A 278 10.48 9.93 -16.45
CA SER A 278 10.76 8.89 -17.44
C SER A 278 10.26 7.50 -17.04
N PHE A 279 10.09 7.20 -15.75
CA PHE A 279 9.50 5.93 -15.28
C PHE A 279 7.97 5.95 -15.26
N LEU A 280 7.36 7.13 -15.46
CA LEU A 280 5.90 7.29 -15.52
C LEU A 280 5.40 7.52 -16.94
N ALA A 281 6.30 7.81 -17.88
CA ALA A 281 5.99 8.01 -19.28
C ALA A 281 5.56 6.70 -19.95
N GLY A 282 4.73 6.79 -20.99
CA GLY A 282 4.24 5.66 -21.77
C GLY A 282 5.36 4.86 -22.43
N SER A 283 6.48 5.50 -22.77
CA SER A 283 7.68 4.81 -23.27
C SER A 283 8.25 3.80 -22.29
N TRP A 284 8.02 3.99 -20.98
CA TRP A 284 8.40 3.06 -19.93
C TRP A 284 7.21 2.19 -19.51
N MET A 285 6.03 2.77 -19.26
CA MET A 285 4.85 2.03 -18.77
C MET A 285 4.36 0.96 -19.77
N GLN A 286 4.40 1.24 -21.07
CA GLN A 286 3.91 0.32 -22.09
C GLN A 286 4.64 -1.03 -22.08
N PRO A 287 5.98 -1.09 -22.24
CA PRO A 287 6.70 -2.35 -22.24
C PRO A 287 6.84 -2.99 -20.85
N ASN A 288 6.73 -2.22 -19.75
CA ASN A 288 7.01 -2.73 -18.41
C ASN A 288 5.76 -3.10 -17.60
N ILE A 289 4.59 -2.54 -17.92
CA ILE A 289 3.35 -2.77 -17.17
C ILE A 289 2.20 -3.11 -18.10
N LEU A 290 1.94 -2.31 -19.14
CA LEU A 290 0.63 -2.35 -19.82
C LEU A 290 0.51 -3.44 -20.89
N LYS A 291 1.59 -3.74 -21.63
CA LYS A 291 1.58 -4.68 -22.75
C LYS A 291 2.20 -6.00 -22.35
N ASP A 292 1.52 -7.09 -22.69
CA ASP A 292 2.00 -8.47 -22.56
C ASP A 292 2.31 -8.94 -21.13
N HIS A 293 1.78 -8.25 -20.09
CA HIS A 293 1.92 -8.60 -18.67
C HIS A 293 0.64 -9.18 -18.04
N GLY A 294 -0.19 -9.81 -18.86
CA GLY A 294 -1.39 -10.52 -18.41
C GLY A 294 -2.61 -9.62 -18.12
N PRO A 295 -3.77 -10.26 -17.84
CA PRO A 295 -5.05 -9.57 -17.78
C PRO A 295 -5.20 -8.58 -16.61
N LEU A 296 -4.48 -8.77 -15.49
CA LEU A 296 -4.55 -7.84 -14.36
C LEU A 296 -3.88 -6.51 -14.71
N CYS A 297 -2.68 -6.54 -15.27
CA CYS A 297 -1.96 -5.34 -15.70
C CYS A 297 -2.67 -4.63 -16.86
N ALA A 298 -3.34 -5.38 -17.75
CA ALA A 298 -4.14 -4.81 -18.83
C ALA A 298 -5.37 -4.00 -18.33
N LEU A 299 -5.81 -4.19 -17.09
CA LEU A 299 -6.86 -3.39 -16.47
C LEU A 299 -6.35 -2.06 -15.87
N TYR A 300 -5.04 -1.82 -15.85
CA TYR A 300 -4.49 -0.56 -15.33
C TYR A 300 -4.98 0.62 -16.20
N PRO A 301 -5.77 1.57 -15.67
CA PRO A 301 -6.37 2.64 -16.46
C PRO A 301 -5.37 3.77 -16.73
N ALA A 302 -4.39 3.50 -17.59
CA ALA A 302 -3.39 4.48 -18.06
C ALA A 302 -4.05 5.65 -18.82
N HIS A 303 -3.30 6.73 -19.04
CA HIS A 303 -3.77 7.80 -19.92
C HIS A 303 -4.05 7.27 -21.34
N THR A 304 -5.17 7.68 -21.92
CA THR A 304 -5.55 7.36 -23.30
C THR A 304 -5.00 8.35 -24.33
N GLY A 305 -4.34 9.42 -23.86
CA GLY A 305 -3.99 10.59 -24.65
C GLY A 305 -4.82 11.83 -24.27
N ASP A 306 -4.16 13.00 -24.32
CA ASP A 306 -4.71 14.33 -24.64
C ASP A 306 -5.90 14.90 -23.86
N ASP A 307 -5.88 14.72 -22.53
CA ASP A 307 -6.29 15.80 -21.63
C ASP A 307 -5.11 16.20 -20.73
N LYS A 308 -4.60 17.43 -20.92
CA LYS A 308 -3.57 18.11 -20.08
C LYS A 308 -2.10 17.72 -20.29
N GLY A 309 -1.72 17.30 -21.50
CA GLY A 309 -0.29 17.10 -21.87
C GLY A 309 0.28 15.71 -21.56
N PHE A 310 -0.58 14.70 -21.50
CA PHE A 310 -0.21 13.30 -21.31
C PHE A 310 -0.39 12.51 -22.60
N ASP A 311 0.54 11.59 -22.84
CA ASP A 311 0.56 10.70 -23.99
C ASP A 311 -0.20 9.41 -23.69
N ALA A 312 -0.62 8.69 -24.72
CA ALA A 312 -1.27 7.40 -24.55
C ALA A 312 -0.31 6.37 -23.92
N GLY A 313 -0.75 5.73 -22.83
CA GLY A 313 0.05 4.81 -22.03
C GLY A 313 0.83 5.47 -20.90
N ASP A 314 0.82 6.80 -20.77
CA ASP A 314 1.38 7.46 -19.59
C ASP A 314 0.68 6.94 -18.31
N PHE A 315 1.46 6.81 -17.23
CA PHE A 315 0.97 6.55 -15.89
C PHE A 315 -0.13 7.56 -15.53
N ARG A 316 -1.29 7.06 -15.08
CA ARG A 316 -2.46 7.89 -14.79
C ARG A 316 -2.34 8.57 -13.43
N SER A 317 -2.55 7.82 -12.36
CA SER A 317 -2.50 8.27 -10.97
C SER A 317 -2.59 7.04 -10.09
N GLU A 318 -1.82 6.98 -9.03
CA GLU A 318 -1.98 6.01 -7.93
C GLU A 318 -1.97 6.80 -6.62
N GLY A 319 -2.86 7.79 -6.52
CA GLY A 319 -2.94 8.68 -5.36
C GLY A 319 -3.03 7.92 -4.04
N ASP A 320 -3.61 6.72 -4.05
CA ASP A 320 -3.84 5.95 -2.85
C ASP A 320 -2.75 4.95 -2.49
N SER A 321 -1.90 4.63 -3.46
CA SER A 321 -0.82 3.67 -3.28
C SER A 321 0.16 4.00 -2.15
N PRO A 322 0.44 5.26 -1.76
CA PRO A 322 1.31 5.53 -0.62
C PRO A 322 0.83 4.85 0.68
N ALA A 323 -0.48 4.61 0.83
CA ALA A 323 -1.03 3.94 1.99
C ALA A 323 -0.51 2.51 2.15
N PHE A 324 -0.52 1.70 1.08
CA PHE A 324 0.03 0.35 1.15
C PHE A 324 1.53 0.32 0.93
N LEU A 325 2.10 1.20 0.10
CA LEU A 325 3.55 1.33 -0.10
C LEU A 325 4.28 1.65 1.22
N HIS A 326 3.62 2.33 2.17
CA HIS A 326 4.14 2.55 3.52
C HIS A 326 4.39 1.25 4.29
N THR A 327 3.62 0.20 3.98
CA THR A 327 3.58 -1.07 4.71
C THR A 327 4.36 -2.19 4.03
N ILE A 328 4.95 -1.97 2.85
CA ILE A 328 5.80 -2.98 2.21
C ILE A 328 7.13 -3.07 2.98
N PRO A 329 7.53 -4.26 3.47
CA PRO A 329 8.71 -4.42 4.31
C PRO A 329 10.03 -4.44 3.53
N VAL A 330 10.29 -3.39 2.73
CA VAL A 330 11.51 -3.22 1.91
C VAL A 330 12.79 -2.96 2.72
N GLY A 331 12.68 -2.92 4.05
CA GLY A 331 13.79 -2.71 4.99
C GLY A 331 14.09 -1.25 5.36
N LEU A 332 13.24 -0.32 4.92
CA LEU A 332 13.29 1.09 5.32
C LEU A 332 12.72 1.36 6.71
N ARG A 333 12.14 0.36 7.39
CA ARG A 333 11.56 0.46 8.75
C ARG A 333 10.49 1.58 8.89
N SER A 334 9.75 1.87 7.81
CA SER A 334 8.74 2.94 7.77
C SER A 334 7.63 2.78 8.81
N MET A 335 7.23 1.54 9.10
CA MET A 335 6.16 1.25 10.06
C MET A 335 6.56 1.45 11.53
N GLU A 336 7.84 1.61 11.84
CA GLU A 336 8.29 1.88 13.22
C GLU A 336 8.06 3.33 13.64
N SER A 337 8.08 4.26 12.67
CA SER A 337 7.76 5.66 12.91
C SER A 337 7.38 6.38 11.60
N PRO A 338 6.25 7.11 11.55
CA PRO A 338 5.90 7.91 10.38
C PRO A 338 6.97 8.93 9.97
N GLY A 339 7.80 9.38 10.93
CA GLY A 339 8.88 10.33 10.69
C GLY A 339 10.13 9.74 10.06
N TRP A 340 10.24 8.41 9.97
CA TRP A 340 11.42 7.77 9.40
C TRP A 340 11.42 7.78 7.88
N GLY A 341 10.25 7.79 7.27
CA GLY A 341 10.11 7.81 5.81
C GLY A 341 10.25 6.45 5.17
N GLY A 342 9.55 6.24 4.06
CA GLY A 342 9.63 5.06 3.21
C GLY A 342 9.00 5.34 1.85
N TRP A 343 8.67 4.29 1.11
CA TRP A 343 7.98 4.42 -0.18
C TRP A 343 6.64 5.15 -0.06
N GLY A 344 5.94 4.98 1.07
CA GLY A 344 4.72 5.71 1.40
C GLY A 344 4.91 7.09 2.03
N GLY A 345 6.07 7.75 1.90
CA GLY A 345 6.28 9.13 2.39
C GLY A 345 6.90 9.24 3.79
N ARG A 346 7.12 10.47 4.26
CA ARG A 346 7.70 10.83 5.56
C ARG A 346 6.93 11.98 6.21
N TYR A 347 6.66 11.88 7.50
CA TYR A 347 5.70 12.74 8.18
C TYR A 347 6.24 13.40 9.45
N VAL A 348 5.62 14.49 9.87
CA VAL A 348 5.90 15.15 11.15
C VAL A 348 4.68 15.09 12.04
N LYS A 349 4.91 14.86 13.32
CA LYS A 349 3.85 14.85 14.33
C LYS A 349 3.39 16.28 14.57
N VAL A 350 2.17 16.62 14.16
CA VAL A 350 1.67 18.00 14.23
C VAL A 350 0.77 18.25 15.44
N ARG A 351 0.05 17.22 15.91
CA ARG A 351 -0.82 17.28 17.09
C ARG A 351 -1.16 15.88 17.57
N GLU A 352 -1.23 15.67 18.89
CA GLU A 352 -1.72 14.44 19.53
C GLU A 352 -1.11 13.16 18.94
N ASN A 353 -1.82 12.47 18.05
CA ASN A 353 -1.47 11.24 17.36
C ASN A 353 -1.39 11.40 15.82
N THR A 354 -1.64 12.61 15.33
CA THR A 354 -1.76 12.95 13.90
C THR A 354 -0.43 13.39 13.32
N TRP A 355 -0.06 12.76 12.22
CA TRP A 355 1.15 12.99 11.44
C TRP A 355 0.78 13.49 10.05
N LEU A 356 1.30 14.65 9.68
CA LEU A 356 1.07 15.29 8.39
C LEU A 356 2.39 15.48 7.65
N ASP A 357 2.29 15.85 6.39
CA ASP A 357 3.43 16.16 5.53
C ASP A 357 4.23 17.37 6.06
N PRO A 358 5.57 17.30 6.09
CA PRO A 358 6.39 18.41 6.55
C PRO A 358 6.34 19.57 5.55
N VAL A 359 5.81 20.70 5.99
CA VAL A 359 5.92 21.97 5.26
C VAL A 359 7.23 22.67 5.64
N ALA A 360 8.01 23.07 4.64
CA ALA A 360 9.34 23.65 4.84
C ALA A 360 9.31 25.09 5.37
N ASP A 361 8.21 25.81 5.18
CA ASP A 361 8.04 27.17 5.72
C ASP A 361 7.90 27.12 7.25
N PRO A 362 8.87 27.68 8.01
CA PRO A 362 8.84 27.65 9.47
C PRO A 362 7.68 28.46 10.08
N ASN A 363 7.04 29.34 9.30
CA ASN A 363 5.89 30.12 9.74
C ASN A 363 4.55 29.46 9.39
N TYR A 364 4.57 28.30 8.74
CA TYR A 364 3.35 27.59 8.38
C TYR A 364 2.67 27.02 9.63
N SER A 365 1.38 27.32 9.79
CA SER A 365 0.54 26.72 10.82
C SER A 365 -0.35 25.66 10.21
N TYR A 366 -0.25 24.44 10.71
CA TYR A 366 -1.16 23.37 10.32
C TYR A 366 -2.60 23.69 10.79
N PRO A 367 -3.62 23.41 9.96
CA PRO A 367 -5.01 23.61 10.35
C PRO A 367 -5.44 22.62 11.44
N GLU A 368 -6.31 23.07 12.35
CA GLU A 368 -6.88 22.20 13.38
C GLU A 368 -7.86 21.16 12.81
N GLY A 369 -8.62 21.58 11.79
CA GLY A 369 -9.63 20.77 11.10
C GLY A 369 -9.03 19.79 10.08
N ARG A 370 -9.86 19.43 9.08
CA ARG A 370 -9.50 18.46 8.03
C ARG A 370 -8.22 18.84 7.33
N TRP A 371 -7.34 17.88 7.09
CA TRP A 371 -6.24 17.92 6.11
C TRP A 371 -6.70 17.26 4.81
N TYR A 372 -7.12 18.06 3.85
CA TYR A 372 -7.73 17.59 2.61
C TYR A 372 -7.57 18.62 1.49
N GLY A 373 -8.19 18.40 0.34
CA GLY A 373 -7.93 19.18 -0.86
C GLY A 373 -8.09 20.71 -0.77
N ASN A 374 -8.75 21.27 0.26
CA ASN A 374 -8.86 22.73 0.46
C ASN A 374 -7.94 23.31 1.55
N SER A 375 -7.28 22.48 2.36
CA SER A 375 -6.49 22.91 3.50
C SER A 375 -5.06 22.37 3.47
N ALA A 376 -4.83 21.26 2.77
CA ALA A 376 -3.52 20.66 2.59
C ALA A 376 -2.60 21.59 1.79
N TRP A 377 -1.36 21.72 2.25
CA TRP A 377 -0.40 22.69 1.71
C TRP A 377 -0.06 22.38 0.25
N GLY A 378 0.30 21.13 -0.06
CA GLY A 378 0.71 20.72 -1.41
C GLY A 378 -0.41 20.89 -2.40
N ARG A 379 -1.66 20.54 -2.02
CA ARG A 379 -2.81 20.77 -2.90
C ARG A 379 -3.08 22.24 -3.16
N SER A 380 -2.97 23.08 -2.12
CA SER A 380 -3.14 24.54 -2.23
C SER A 380 -2.07 25.11 -3.15
N ARG A 381 -0.80 24.71 -2.95
CA ARG A 381 0.32 25.11 -3.79
C ARG A 381 0.14 24.68 -5.25
N LEU A 382 -0.34 23.46 -5.49
CA LEU A 382 -0.65 22.96 -6.83
C LEU A 382 -1.73 23.80 -7.55
N ARG A 383 -2.68 24.41 -6.83
CA ARG A 383 -3.71 25.30 -7.42
C ARG A 383 -3.15 26.63 -7.92
N GLU A 384 -2.02 27.08 -7.36
CA GLU A 384 -1.34 28.30 -7.82
C GLU A 384 -0.75 28.14 -9.23
N ASN A 385 -0.60 26.89 -9.71
CA ASN A 385 -0.21 26.56 -11.08
C ASN A 385 1.10 27.25 -11.52
N ARG A 386 2.07 27.32 -10.62
CA ARG A 386 3.41 27.86 -10.89
C ARG A 386 4.18 26.93 -11.84
N THR A 387 4.91 27.51 -12.78
CA THR A 387 5.87 26.78 -13.62
C THR A 387 7.15 26.58 -12.83
N ASN A 388 7.71 25.36 -12.85
CA ASN A 388 8.97 25.03 -12.16
C ASN A 388 8.94 25.41 -10.66
N ASP A 389 8.15 24.67 -9.87
CA ASP A 389 7.90 24.95 -8.47
C ASP A 389 8.81 24.12 -7.54
N PRO A 390 10.02 24.61 -7.18
CA PRO A 390 10.96 23.85 -6.37
C PRO A 390 10.45 23.56 -4.96
N GLU A 391 9.56 24.39 -4.42
CA GLU A 391 8.96 24.15 -3.10
C GLU A 391 8.03 22.93 -3.16
N LEU A 392 7.17 22.84 -4.19
CA LEU A 392 6.32 21.67 -4.39
C LEU A 392 7.15 20.41 -4.71
N THR A 393 8.16 20.52 -5.57
CA THR A 393 9.08 19.41 -5.88
C THR A 393 9.78 18.92 -4.62
N GLN A 394 10.23 19.82 -3.73
CA GLN A 394 10.87 19.43 -2.46
C GLN A 394 9.85 18.84 -1.47
N TYR A 395 8.63 19.38 -1.42
CA TYR A 395 7.56 18.88 -0.55
C TYR A 395 7.19 17.42 -0.85
N VAL A 396 7.09 17.06 -2.13
CA VAL A 396 6.75 15.67 -2.55
C VAL A 396 7.96 14.72 -2.62
N LYS A 397 9.17 15.21 -2.31
CA LYS A 397 10.42 14.44 -2.32
C LYS A 397 10.41 13.16 -1.50
N PRO A 398 9.79 13.11 -0.30
CA PRO A 398 9.88 11.89 0.47
C PRO A 398 9.16 10.69 -0.18
N ILE A 399 8.33 10.90 -1.22
CA ILE A 399 7.80 9.83 -2.08
C ILE A 399 8.59 9.73 -3.40
N TRP A 400 8.72 10.81 -4.19
CA TRP A 400 9.27 10.66 -5.56
C TRP A 400 10.73 10.19 -5.59
N ARG A 401 11.48 10.39 -4.51
CA ARG A 401 12.87 9.90 -4.42
C ARG A 401 12.98 8.38 -4.62
N TRP A 402 11.88 7.65 -4.43
CA TRP A 402 11.81 6.20 -4.56
C TRP A 402 11.21 5.74 -5.89
N THR A 403 10.84 6.64 -6.80
CA THR A 403 10.08 6.30 -8.03
C THR A 403 10.76 5.19 -8.85
N GLU A 404 12.08 5.25 -9.03
CA GLU A 404 12.82 4.23 -9.78
C GLU A 404 12.69 2.84 -9.12
N ALA A 405 12.94 2.74 -7.82
CA ALA A 405 12.81 1.47 -7.09
C ALA A 405 11.37 0.94 -7.10
N MET A 406 10.38 1.81 -6.85
CA MET A 406 8.96 1.43 -6.86
C MET A 406 8.49 0.97 -8.24
N GLN A 407 8.93 1.66 -9.31
CA GLN A 407 8.52 1.31 -10.67
C GLN A 407 9.21 0.03 -11.15
N ASN A 408 10.51 -0.14 -10.90
CA ASN A 408 11.18 -1.39 -11.22
C ASN A 408 10.57 -2.59 -10.47
N ASP A 409 10.21 -2.44 -9.18
CA ASP A 409 9.54 -3.51 -8.43
C ASP A 409 8.15 -3.83 -8.99
N PHE A 410 7.40 -2.82 -9.42
CA PHE A 410 6.13 -3.04 -10.10
C PHE A 410 6.28 -3.75 -11.45
N ALA A 411 7.29 -3.38 -12.24
CA ALA A 411 7.59 -4.03 -13.51
C ALA A 411 8.03 -5.50 -13.34
N SER A 412 8.84 -5.81 -12.33
CA SER A 412 9.18 -7.21 -12.00
C SER A 412 7.92 -8.00 -11.61
N ARG A 413 7.01 -7.44 -10.84
CA ARG A 413 5.74 -8.13 -10.50
C ARG A 413 4.77 -8.23 -11.67
N ALA A 414 4.83 -7.30 -12.63
CA ALA A 414 4.12 -7.43 -13.89
C ALA A 414 4.68 -8.60 -14.71
N ASP A 415 6.01 -8.77 -14.75
CA ASP A 415 6.64 -9.95 -15.35
C ASP A 415 6.18 -11.26 -14.68
N TRP A 416 6.06 -11.28 -13.34
CA TRP A 416 5.59 -12.46 -12.58
C TRP A 416 4.18 -12.92 -12.97
N CYS A 417 3.39 -12.07 -13.64
CA CYS A 417 2.06 -12.45 -14.11
C CYS A 417 2.12 -13.44 -15.29
N VAL A 418 3.22 -13.49 -16.04
CA VAL A 418 3.30 -14.19 -17.33
C VAL A 418 4.57 -15.02 -17.52
N LYS A 419 5.66 -14.70 -16.82
CA LYS A 419 6.94 -15.40 -16.92
C LYS A 419 7.06 -16.49 -15.86
N SER A 420 7.98 -17.43 -16.08
CA SER A 420 8.41 -18.36 -15.03
C SER A 420 9.40 -17.70 -14.06
N PHE A 421 9.66 -18.34 -12.91
CA PHE A 421 10.68 -17.87 -11.94
C PHE A 421 12.01 -17.56 -12.61
N ALA A 422 12.53 -18.44 -13.47
CA ALA A 422 13.84 -18.27 -14.09
C ALA A 422 13.91 -17.14 -15.15
N GLU A 423 12.77 -16.61 -15.58
CA GLU A 423 12.66 -15.60 -16.64
C GLU A 423 12.33 -14.20 -16.09
N ALA A 424 12.07 -14.07 -14.78
CA ALA A 424 11.77 -12.81 -14.12
C ALA A 424 12.74 -12.56 -12.96
N ASN A 425 12.99 -11.28 -12.67
CA ASN A 425 13.86 -10.89 -11.59
C ASN A 425 13.13 -10.88 -10.24
N HIS A 426 13.85 -11.15 -9.14
CA HIS A 426 13.37 -11.12 -7.76
C HIS A 426 14.28 -10.26 -6.88
N PRO A 427 13.73 -9.58 -5.86
CA PRO A 427 14.48 -8.61 -5.10
C PRO A 427 15.61 -9.24 -4.26
N PRO A 428 16.75 -8.55 -4.11
CA PRO A 428 17.84 -9.04 -3.28
C PRO A 428 17.47 -9.06 -1.80
N GLU A 429 18.01 -10.02 -1.05
CA GLU A 429 17.92 -10.07 0.41
C GLU A 429 19.07 -9.27 1.04
N VAL A 430 18.74 -8.14 1.66
CA VAL A 430 19.75 -7.32 2.38
C VAL A 430 19.87 -7.76 3.83
N LYS A 431 21.07 -8.21 4.21
CA LYS A 431 21.43 -8.60 5.58
C LYS A 431 22.62 -7.79 6.04
N LEU A 432 22.57 -7.32 7.28
CA LEU A 432 23.68 -6.62 7.92
C LEU A 432 24.38 -7.53 8.92
N ALA A 433 25.72 -7.56 8.92
CA ALA A 433 26.53 -8.28 9.90
C ALA A 433 26.72 -7.45 11.20
N MET A 434 25.68 -6.70 11.57
CA MET A 434 25.64 -5.80 12.72
C MET A 434 24.18 -5.53 13.14
N PRO A 435 23.93 -5.09 14.39
CA PRO A 435 22.59 -4.70 14.83
C PRO A 435 22.03 -3.50 14.05
N LEU A 436 20.70 -3.47 13.85
CA LEU A 436 20.01 -2.33 13.21
C LEU A 436 19.88 -1.11 14.14
N ASP A 437 19.95 -1.32 15.45
CA ASP A 437 19.91 -0.26 16.45
C ASP A 437 21.21 -0.27 17.25
N LEU A 438 21.91 0.85 17.23
CA LEU A 438 23.19 1.03 17.90
C LEU A 438 23.10 2.20 18.88
N GLN A 439 23.87 2.10 19.95
CA GLN A 439 24.10 3.22 20.85
C GLN A 439 25.60 3.49 20.96
N VAL A 440 26.04 4.67 20.51
CA VAL A 440 27.46 4.95 20.26
C VAL A 440 27.83 6.33 20.82
N GLN A 441 29.01 6.45 21.41
CA GLN A 441 29.52 7.75 21.90
C GLN A 441 29.96 8.64 20.72
N ALA A 442 29.82 9.96 20.89
CA ALA A 442 30.40 10.93 19.97
C ALA A 442 31.91 10.71 19.78
N GLY A 443 32.41 10.90 18.56
CA GLY A 443 33.79 10.67 18.16
C GLY A 443 34.18 9.20 17.90
N LYS A 444 33.32 8.23 18.22
CA LYS A 444 33.62 6.80 17.97
C LYS A 444 33.33 6.40 16.53
N GLU A 445 34.17 5.51 16.03
CA GLU A 445 33.99 4.88 14.73
C GLU A 445 32.96 3.74 14.81
N VAL A 446 32.14 3.63 13.76
CA VAL A 446 31.16 2.57 13.56
C VAL A 446 31.49 1.88 12.25
N SER A 447 31.73 0.57 12.32
CA SER A 447 31.83 -0.30 11.15
C SER A 447 30.44 -0.70 10.68
N LEU A 448 30.23 -0.62 9.37
CA LEU A 448 29.00 -0.99 8.67
C LEU A 448 29.32 -2.16 7.75
N SER A 449 28.50 -3.20 7.77
CA SER A 449 28.73 -4.37 6.90
C SER A 449 27.41 -4.96 6.43
N ALA A 450 27.26 -5.05 5.11
CA ALA A 450 26.16 -5.75 4.44
C ALA A 450 26.52 -7.21 4.09
N HIS A 451 27.54 -7.77 4.76
CA HIS A 451 27.93 -9.16 4.57
C HIS A 451 26.77 -10.10 4.91
N GLY A 452 26.54 -11.07 4.02
CA GLY A 452 25.40 -12.00 4.08
C GLY A 452 24.21 -11.56 3.24
N SER A 453 24.26 -10.39 2.59
CA SER A 453 23.30 -10.04 1.54
C SER A 453 23.45 -10.99 0.35
N SER A 454 22.33 -11.33 -0.29
CA SER A 454 22.29 -12.32 -1.37
C SER A 454 21.19 -11.98 -2.38
N ASP A 455 21.30 -12.53 -3.57
CA ASP A 455 20.29 -12.42 -4.62
C ASP A 455 19.72 -13.82 -4.93
N PRO A 456 18.39 -14.00 -4.94
CA PRO A 456 17.77 -15.31 -5.20
C PRO A 456 18.00 -15.81 -6.64
N ASP A 457 18.21 -14.90 -7.60
CA ASP A 457 18.46 -15.22 -9.01
C ASP A 457 19.97 -15.33 -9.31
N GLY A 458 20.83 -15.08 -8.32
CA GLY A 458 22.28 -15.10 -8.46
C GLY A 458 22.84 -13.84 -9.14
N ASN A 459 22.06 -12.76 -9.21
CA ASN A 459 22.51 -11.48 -9.73
C ASN A 459 23.64 -10.87 -8.87
N GLN A 460 24.42 -9.98 -9.49
CA GLN A 460 25.44 -9.21 -8.79
C GLN A 460 24.80 -8.06 -8.01
N LEU A 461 25.30 -7.82 -6.80
CA LEU A 461 24.79 -6.78 -5.90
C LEU A 461 25.69 -5.55 -5.91
N SER A 462 25.08 -4.38 -6.07
CA SER A 462 25.68 -3.07 -5.86
C SER A 462 25.24 -2.49 -4.52
N TYR A 463 26.16 -1.87 -3.78
CA TYR A 463 25.91 -1.35 -2.43
C TYR A 463 26.01 0.17 -2.38
N ARG A 464 25.16 0.79 -1.57
CA ARG A 464 25.23 2.21 -1.26
C ARG A 464 24.80 2.48 0.16
N TRP A 465 25.73 3.00 0.95
CA TRP A 465 25.50 3.53 2.29
C TRP A 465 25.30 5.03 2.24
N TRP A 466 24.24 5.53 2.87
CA TRP A 466 23.98 6.96 2.90
C TRP A 466 23.24 7.40 4.16
N HIS A 467 23.48 8.66 4.55
CA HIS A 467 22.84 9.29 5.70
C HIS A 467 21.46 9.83 5.32
N TYR A 468 20.41 9.28 5.93
CA TYR A 468 19.05 9.80 5.84
C TYR A 468 18.86 10.92 6.87
N GLN A 469 19.47 12.06 6.60
CA GLN A 469 19.50 13.21 7.51
C GLN A 469 18.08 13.64 7.92
N GLU A 470 17.12 13.66 7.00
CA GLU A 470 15.77 14.16 7.31
C GLU A 470 14.93 13.23 8.21
N ALA A 471 15.43 12.03 8.53
CA ALA A 471 14.79 11.07 9.45
C ALA A 471 15.44 11.07 10.84
N GLY A 472 16.68 11.56 10.95
CA GLY A 472 17.39 11.70 12.21
C GLY A 472 17.14 13.04 12.88
N THR A 473 17.67 13.17 14.10
CA THR A 473 17.64 14.42 14.86
C THR A 473 18.99 15.16 14.84
N PHE A 474 20.06 14.49 14.40
CA PHE A 474 21.35 15.13 14.17
C PHE A 474 21.29 16.04 12.92
N PRO A 475 21.57 17.35 13.04
CA PRO A 475 21.23 18.33 11.99
C PRO A 475 22.26 18.43 10.86
N HIS A 476 23.40 17.74 10.92
CA HIS A 476 24.47 17.86 9.94
C HIS A 476 24.67 16.58 9.12
N THR A 477 25.27 16.71 7.94
CA THR A 477 25.66 15.57 7.14
C THR A 477 26.85 14.85 7.76
N ILE A 478 26.91 13.53 7.56
CA ILE A 478 28.08 12.73 7.94
C ILE A 478 28.78 12.23 6.68
N GLN A 479 30.09 12.03 6.76
CA GLN A 479 30.84 11.36 5.71
C GLN A 479 30.93 9.87 6.03
N ILE A 480 30.54 9.04 5.07
CA ILE A 480 30.67 7.59 5.15
C ILE A 480 31.85 7.20 4.25
N ARG A 481 32.86 6.56 4.84
CA ARG A 481 33.99 5.99 4.10
C ARG A 481 33.56 4.68 3.45
N ASP A 482 34.02 4.46 2.23
CA ASP A 482 33.70 3.28 1.41
C ASP A 482 32.19 3.08 1.22
N ALA A 483 31.46 4.20 1.10
CA ALA A 483 30.00 4.21 1.02
C ALA A 483 29.42 3.40 -0.16
N ALA A 484 30.19 3.06 -1.19
CA ALA A 484 29.75 2.26 -2.33
C ALA A 484 30.18 0.77 -2.24
N GLN A 485 30.73 0.35 -1.10
CA GLN A 485 31.21 -1.01 -0.87
C GLN A 485 30.27 -1.78 0.07
N GLN A 486 30.42 -3.11 0.08
CA GLN A 486 29.66 -3.98 1.00
C GLN A 486 29.97 -3.64 2.47
N ASP A 487 31.24 -3.35 2.76
CA ASP A 487 31.71 -2.87 4.05
C ASP A 487 32.04 -1.38 3.97
N ALA A 488 31.58 -0.61 4.95
CA ALA A 488 31.76 0.83 5.04
C ALA A 488 32.04 1.23 6.50
N SER A 489 32.37 2.50 6.74
CA SER A 489 32.48 3.01 8.11
C SER A 489 32.19 4.49 8.19
N PHE A 490 31.82 4.97 9.37
CA PHE A 490 31.76 6.39 9.66
C PHE A 490 32.15 6.66 11.11
N SER A 491 32.53 7.90 11.41
CA SER A 491 32.74 8.35 12.78
C SER A 491 31.52 9.15 13.22
N VAL A 492 30.95 8.83 14.38
CA VAL A 492 29.91 9.65 15.00
C VAL A 492 30.50 11.03 15.24
N PRO A 493 29.91 12.12 14.73
CA PRO A 493 30.49 13.46 14.89
C PRO A 493 30.67 13.83 16.35
N GLU A 494 31.79 14.48 16.70
CA GLU A 494 32.04 14.98 18.06
C GLU A 494 31.00 16.02 18.52
N SER A 495 30.39 16.72 17.55
CA SER A 495 29.32 17.70 17.80
C SER A 495 27.96 17.06 18.09
N ALA A 496 27.81 15.74 17.91
CA ALA A 496 26.55 15.06 18.16
C ALA A 496 26.29 14.96 19.67
N ARG A 497 25.08 15.33 20.09
CA ARG A 497 24.69 15.39 21.50
C ARG A 497 24.02 14.10 21.94
N GLN A 498 24.16 13.78 23.22
CA GLN A 498 23.46 12.65 23.83
C GLN A 498 21.96 12.68 23.50
N GLY A 499 21.43 11.53 23.06
CA GLY A 499 20.05 11.35 22.67
C GLY A 499 19.73 11.67 21.20
N GLU A 500 20.60 12.39 20.49
CA GLU A 500 20.44 12.60 19.04
C GLU A 500 20.55 11.27 18.28
N THR A 501 19.88 11.22 17.14
CA THR A 501 19.77 10.04 16.29
C THR A 501 20.33 10.32 14.90
N ILE A 502 21.12 9.37 14.39
CA ILE A 502 21.67 9.35 13.04
C ILE A 502 21.10 8.12 12.34
N HIS A 503 20.47 8.32 11.17
CA HIS A 503 19.84 7.24 10.42
C HIS A 503 20.62 6.95 9.15
N LEU A 504 21.14 5.73 9.01
CA LEU A 504 21.84 5.29 7.81
C LEU A 504 21.02 4.27 7.05
N ILE A 505 21.10 4.32 5.73
CA ILE A 505 20.48 3.35 4.84
C ILE A 505 21.59 2.59 4.12
N CYS A 506 21.57 1.27 4.24
CA CYS A 506 22.17 0.38 3.25
C CYS A 506 21.14 0.17 2.15
N GLU A 507 21.44 0.65 0.95
CA GLU A 507 20.67 0.44 -0.27
C GLU A 507 21.44 -0.58 -1.12
N VAL A 508 20.77 -1.67 -1.49
CA VAL A 508 21.36 -2.73 -2.30
C VAL A 508 20.49 -2.96 -3.52
N THR A 509 21.11 -2.89 -4.69
CA THR A 509 20.44 -3.07 -5.97
C THR A 509 21.11 -4.21 -6.72
N ASP A 510 20.30 -5.14 -7.23
CA ASP A 510 20.80 -6.20 -8.11
C ASP A 510 21.12 -5.66 -9.52
N ASN A 511 21.64 -6.51 -10.39
CA ASN A 511 21.82 -6.20 -11.81
C ASN A 511 20.86 -6.99 -12.72
N GLY A 512 19.73 -7.45 -12.19
CA GLY A 512 18.68 -8.09 -12.95
C GLY A 512 17.90 -7.09 -13.82
N THR A 513 16.88 -7.58 -14.54
CA THR A 513 16.05 -6.72 -15.41
C THR A 513 14.57 -6.94 -15.11
N PRO A 514 13.86 -5.91 -14.62
CA PRO A 514 14.39 -4.61 -14.16
C PRO A 514 15.25 -4.78 -12.89
N ALA A 515 16.17 -3.84 -12.64
CA ALA A 515 17.02 -3.89 -11.46
C ALA A 515 16.22 -3.60 -10.18
N LEU A 516 16.28 -4.48 -9.18
CA LEU A 516 15.48 -4.37 -7.96
C LEU A 516 16.32 -3.92 -6.77
N THR A 517 15.70 -3.09 -5.92
CA THR A 517 16.36 -2.48 -4.78
C THR A 517 15.69 -2.90 -3.47
N ARG A 518 16.49 -3.26 -2.48
CA ARG A 518 16.07 -3.46 -1.09
C ARG A 518 17.01 -2.71 -0.15
N TYR A 519 16.57 -2.54 1.09
CA TYR A 519 17.22 -1.65 2.04
C TYR A 519 17.44 -2.32 3.40
N GLN A 520 18.34 -1.76 4.19
CA GLN A 520 18.35 -1.91 5.65
C GLN A 520 18.64 -0.55 6.28
N ARG A 521 17.79 -0.13 7.23
CA ARG A 521 18.00 1.08 8.02
C ARG A 521 18.69 0.77 9.34
N VAL A 522 19.80 1.45 9.59
CA VAL A 522 20.50 1.49 10.87
C VAL A 522 20.18 2.79 11.60
N VAL A 523 19.80 2.70 12.87
CA VAL A 523 19.56 3.85 13.75
C VAL A 523 20.64 3.88 14.82
N ILE A 524 21.40 4.97 14.86
CA ILE A 524 22.42 5.20 15.86
C ILE A 524 21.91 6.27 16.82
N GLN A 525 21.79 5.92 18.10
CA GLN A 525 21.52 6.86 19.17
C GLN A 525 22.83 7.26 19.86
N VAL A 526 23.09 8.55 19.97
CA VAL A 526 24.30 9.07 20.60
C VAL A 526 24.21 8.93 22.12
N LYS A 527 25.24 8.35 22.75
CA LYS A 527 25.32 8.14 24.21
C LYS A 527 25.93 9.30 24.96
#